data_AF-A0A3M4JTN7-F1
#
_entry.id   AF-A0A3M4JTN7-F1
#
_cell.length_a   1.000
_cell.length_b   1.000
_cell.length_c   1.000
_cell.angle_alpha   90.00
_cell.angle_beta   90.00
_cell.angle_gamma   90.00
#
_symmetry.space_group_name_H-M   'P 1'
#
loop_
_entity.id
_entity.type
_entity.pdbx_description
1 polymer ?
#
loop_
_entity_poly.entity_id
_entity_poly.type
_entity_poly.pdbx_seq_one_letter_code
_entity_poly.pdbx_strand_id
1 'polypeptide(L)'
;MPSPHYYNMMPPSSCPMQGMPVKRIERDFVTLFNCLWYRDFPVTEEHFMANPANWTIHIGLVVRQCATLLGARALFEQGGRTDAVIRFPEQTLSYVEWEWKRAHTDINEFEKLLKRADDAVFQTFIGYTRVNELQMALERIHGVWEHADKPLLVFLVTYEYHGRSRYFQELKTYEFARGRFKHVRSQPALPWLVNRKTYNNVGEDA
;
A
#
# COMPACT_ATOMS: atom_id res chain seq x y z
N MET A 1 -34.75 -10.43 -47.26
CA MET A 1 -33.87 -10.84 -46.15
C MET A 1 -32.43 -10.86 -46.67
N PRO A 2 -31.52 -10.01 -46.18
CA PRO A 2 -30.09 -10.14 -46.42
C PRO A 2 -29.38 -10.83 -45.24
N SER A 3 -28.39 -11.67 -45.56
CA SER A 3 -27.54 -12.39 -44.62
C SER A 3 -26.59 -11.43 -43.87
N PRO A 4 -26.36 -11.58 -42.56
CA PRO A 4 -25.38 -10.76 -41.85
C PRO A 4 -23.97 -11.31 -42.06
N HIS A 5 -23.12 -10.49 -42.69
CA HIS A 5 -21.68 -10.71 -42.72
C HIS A 5 -21.13 -10.56 -41.29
N TYR A 6 -20.73 -11.68 -40.70
CA TYR A 6 -19.92 -11.69 -39.49
C TYR A 6 -18.53 -11.13 -39.82
N TYR A 7 -18.23 -9.94 -39.30
CA TYR A 7 -16.85 -9.47 -39.21
C TYR A 7 -16.09 -10.39 -38.25
N ASN A 8 -15.14 -11.15 -38.78
CA ASN A 8 -14.11 -11.82 -38.00
C ASN A 8 -13.26 -10.75 -37.29
N MET A 9 -13.67 -10.37 -36.07
CA MET A 9 -12.76 -9.68 -35.15
C MET A 9 -11.73 -10.69 -34.68
N MET A 10 -10.50 -10.58 -35.19
CA MET A 10 -9.36 -11.21 -34.54
C MET A 10 -9.32 -10.74 -33.08
N PRO A 11 -9.02 -11.64 -32.12
CA PRO A 11 -8.83 -11.23 -30.73
C PRO A 11 -7.72 -10.17 -30.68
N PRO A 12 -7.86 -9.11 -29.87
CA PRO A 12 -6.78 -8.15 -29.69
C PRO A 12 -5.55 -8.91 -29.21
N SER A 13 -4.49 -8.79 -30.00
CA SER A 13 -3.15 -9.28 -29.67
C SER A 13 -2.76 -8.77 -28.28
N SER A 14 -2.28 -9.71 -27.47
CA SER A 14 -1.69 -9.57 -26.12
C SER A 14 -1.52 -8.15 -25.60
N CYS A 15 -2.17 -7.88 -24.47
CA CYS A 15 -1.98 -6.65 -23.69
C CYS A 15 -0.48 -6.35 -23.50
N PRO A 16 0.01 -5.13 -23.82
CA PRO A 16 1.43 -4.77 -23.75
C PRO A 16 2.04 -4.84 -22.33
N MET A 17 1.24 -5.20 -21.33
CA MET A 17 1.65 -5.42 -19.95
C MET A 17 2.24 -6.83 -19.70
N GLN A 18 2.13 -7.77 -20.65
CA GLN A 18 2.74 -9.11 -20.58
C GLN A 18 4.27 -9.01 -20.77
N GLY A 19 4.97 -8.55 -19.73
CA GLY A 19 6.44 -8.50 -19.75
C GLY A 19 7.07 -7.45 -18.86
N MET A 20 6.31 -6.63 -18.13
CA MET A 20 6.94 -5.77 -17.12
C MET A 20 7.63 -6.64 -16.07
N PRO A 21 8.94 -6.43 -15.83
CA PRO A 21 9.63 -7.14 -14.75
C PRO A 21 8.88 -6.88 -13.44
N VAL A 22 8.55 -7.95 -12.72
CA VAL A 22 7.80 -7.91 -11.45
C VAL A 22 8.39 -6.89 -10.45
N LYS A 23 9.72 -6.72 -10.42
CA LYS A 23 10.39 -5.69 -9.62
C LYS A 23 9.99 -4.25 -9.95
N ARG A 24 9.50 -3.96 -11.16
CA ARG A 24 9.06 -2.61 -11.54
C ARG A 24 7.70 -2.30 -10.93
N ILE A 25 6.74 -3.22 -10.99
CA ILE A 25 5.38 -2.94 -10.50
C ILE A 25 5.32 -2.70 -8.98
N GLU A 26 6.11 -3.44 -8.20
CA GLU A 26 6.24 -3.22 -6.75
C GLU A 26 6.80 -1.82 -6.44
N ARG A 27 7.88 -1.44 -7.14
CA ARG A 27 8.52 -0.13 -6.97
C ARG A 27 7.61 1.02 -7.40
N ASP A 28 6.86 0.83 -8.48
CA ASP A 28 5.92 1.81 -8.99
C ASP A 28 4.74 1.96 -8.02
N PHE A 29 4.23 0.87 -7.46
CA PHE A 29 3.21 0.91 -6.40
C PHE A 29 3.71 1.65 -5.16
N VAL A 30 4.92 1.33 -4.67
CA VAL A 30 5.54 2.05 -3.54
C VAL A 30 5.64 3.53 -3.82
N THR A 31 6.10 3.90 -5.02
CA THR A 31 6.27 5.29 -5.42
C THR A 31 4.94 6.02 -5.43
N LEU A 32 3.93 5.43 -6.08
CA LEU A 32 2.59 5.98 -6.18
C LEU A 32 1.94 6.14 -4.80
N PHE A 33 2.02 5.12 -3.94
CA PHE A 33 1.43 5.17 -2.60
C PHE A 33 2.03 6.32 -1.78
N ASN A 34 3.36 6.42 -1.74
CA ASN A 34 4.06 7.49 -1.00
C ASN A 34 3.73 8.87 -1.58
N CYS A 35 3.66 9.03 -2.90
CA CYS A 35 3.31 10.30 -3.54
C CYS A 35 1.86 10.71 -3.28
N LEU A 36 0.93 9.75 -3.33
CA LEU A 36 -0.50 9.99 -3.17
C LEU A 36 -0.94 10.06 -1.70
N TRP A 37 -0.08 9.68 -0.76
CA TRP A 37 -0.38 9.70 0.68
C TRP A 37 -0.93 11.04 1.17
N TYR A 38 -0.47 12.17 0.64
CA TYR A 38 -0.95 13.49 1.09
C TYR A 38 -2.24 13.96 0.39
N ARG A 39 -2.73 13.22 -0.61
CA ARG A 39 -3.92 13.61 -1.37
C ARG A 39 -5.18 13.20 -0.62
N ASP A 40 -6.18 14.09 -0.61
CA ASP A 40 -7.46 13.86 0.06
C ASP A 40 -7.26 13.45 1.54
N PHE A 41 -6.34 14.14 2.22
CA PHE A 41 -5.93 13.82 3.58
C PHE A 41 -7.06 14.07 4.59
N PRO A 42 -7.28 13.18 5.58
CA PRO A 42 -8.50 13.20 6.40
C PRO A 42 -8.49 14.25 7.53
N VAL A 43 -7.37 14.97 7.70
CA VAL A 43 -7.17 15.97 8.75
C VAL A 43 -6.49 17.21 8.19
N THR A 44 -6.64 18.32 8.91
CA THR A 44 -5.94 19.58 8.65
C THR A 44 -5.07 19.94 9.85
N GLU A 45 -4.17 20.92 9.68
CA GLU A 45 -3.34 21.42 10.78
C GLU A 45 -4.20 21.96 11.93
N GLU A 46 -5.31 22.63 11.60
CA GLU A 46 -6.27 23.18 12.56
C GLU A 46 -7.18 22.09 13.17
N HIS A 47 -7.44 21.00 12.42
CA HIS A 47 -8.31 19.90 12.83
C HIS A 47 -7.57 18.56 12.71
N PHE A 48 -6.66 18.31 13.66
CA PHE A 48 -5.74 17.16 13.65
C PHE A 48 -6.40 15.83 14.05
N MET A 49 -7.67 15.84 14.47
CA MET A 49 -8.38 14.64 14.92
C MET A 49 -9.24 14.05 13.81
N ALA A 50 -8.78 12.96 13.20
CA ALA A 50 -9.62 12.06 12.41
C ALA A 50 -9.94 10.80 13.18
N ASN A 51 -11.21 10.39 13.12
CA ASN A 51 -11.62 9.08 13.61
C ASN A 51 -11.05 7.97 12.71
N PRO A 52 -10.99 6.70 13.16
CA PRO A 52 -10.47 5.59 12.36
C PRO A 52 -11.17 5.41 11.00
N ALA A 53 -12.47 5.73 10.90
CA ALA A 53 -13.22 5.60 9.66
C ALA A 53 -12.72 6.55 8.57
N ASN A 54 -12.38 7.80 8.92
CA ASN A 54 -11.80 8.76 7.96
C ASN A 54 -10.43 8.28 7.45
N TRP A 55 -9.64 7.63 8.31
CA TRP A 55 -8.37 7.02 7.90
C TRP A 55 -8.56 5.82 6.98
N THR A 56 -9.53 4.94 7.26
CA THR A 56 -9.91 3.84 6.37
C THR A 56 -10.34 4.36 5.00
N ILE A 57 -11.16 5.43 4.95
CA ILE A 57 -11.57 6.07 3.69
C ILE A 57 -10.34 6.60 2.94
N HIS A 58 -9.47 7.34 3.61
CA HIS A 58 -8.25 7.89 3.02
C HIS A 58 -7.35 6.80 2.42
N ILE A 59 -7.06 5.74 3.18
CA ILE A 59 -6.28 4.59 2.71
C ILE A 59 -6.93 3.95 1.47
N GLY A 60 -8.24 3.71 1.51
CA GLY A 60 -8.97 3.16 0.38
C GLY A 60 -8.87 4.04 -0.87
N LEU A 61 -8.96 5.38 -0.72
CA LEU A 61 -8.78 6.32 -1.82
C LEU A 61 -7.37 6.25 -2.42
N VAL A 62 -6.32 6.24 -1.58
CA VAL A 62 -4.93 6.13 -2.04
C VAL A 62 -4.70 4.81 -2.78
N VAL A 63 -5.13 3.69 -2.22
CA VAL A 63 -5.02 2.34 -2.82
C VAL A 63 -5.72 2.30 -4.19
N ARG A 64 -6.94 2.83 -4.28
CA ARG A 64 -7.70 2.88 -5.54
C ARG A 64 -7.01 3.73 -6.60
N GLN A 65 -6.44 4.87 -6.22
CA GLN A 65 -5.71 5.74 -7.13
C GLN A 65 -4.40 5.08 -7.60
N CYS A 66 -3.65 4.42 -6.71
CA CYS A 66 -2.48 3.63 -7.09
C CYS A 66 -2.85 2.56 -8.11
N ALA A 67 -3.88 1.76 -7.85
CA ALA A 67 -4.37 0.75 -8.79
C ALA A 67 -4.69 1.35 -10.16
N THR A 68 -5.42 2.46 -10.17
CA THR A 68 -5.85 3.15 -11.40
C THR A 68 -4.63 3.61 -12.23
N LEU A 69 -3.64 4.23 -11.59
CA LEU A 69 -2.44 4.72 -12.26
C LEU A 69 -1.52 3.59 -12.77
N LEU A 70 -1.58 2.41 -12.15
CA LEU A 70 -0.92 1.20 -12.65
C LEU A 70 -1.70 0.50 -13.78
N GLY A 71 -2.88 1.01 -14.16
CA GLY A 71 -3.77 0.38 -15.14
C GLY A 71 -4.55 -0.83 -14.58
N ALA A 72 -4.57 -1.01 -13.27
CA ALA A 72 -5.29 -2.06 -12.55
C ALA A 72 -6.62 -1.55 -11.98
N ARG A 73 -7.42 -2.46 -11.42
CA ARG A 73 -8.63 -2.14 -10.65
C ARG A 73 -8.41 -2.48 -9.18
N ALA A 74 -8.97 -1.66 -8.29
CA ALA A 74 -9.10 -1.98 -6.87
C ALA A 74 -10.53 -2.42 -6.57
N LEU A 75 -10.70 -3.58 -5.95
CA LEU A 75 -11.97 -4.13 -5.49
C LEU A 75 -11.94 -4.22 -3.97
N PHE A 76 -12.83 -3.50 -3.28
CA PHE A 76 -12.96 -3.58 -1.83
C PHE A 76 -13.80 -4.80 -1.46
N GLU A 77 -13.26 -5.69 -0.62
CA GLU A 77 -13.99 -6.90 -0.23
C GLU A 77 -14.81 -6.66 1.06
N GLN A 78 -15.81 -7.52 1.27
CA GLN A 78 -16.59 -7.58 2.50
C GLN A 78 -16.48 -8.99 3.11
N GLY A 79 -16.78 -9.11 4.40
CA GLY A 79 -16.88 -10.42 5.06
C GLY A 79 -15.56 -11.05 5.51
N GLY A 80 -14.54 -10.24 5.81
CA GLY A 80 -13.33 -10.71 6.51
C GLY A 80 -12.30 -11.46 5.65
N ARG A 81 -12.28 -11.23 4.33
CA ARG A 81 -11.30 -11.80 3.40
C ARG A 81 -9.99 -11.01 3.45
N THR A 82 -9.96 -9.87 2.76
CA THR A 82 -8.99 -8.78 2.85
C THR A 82 -9.70 -7.46 2.60
N ASP A 83 -9.14 -6.33 3.00
CA ASP A 83 -9.80 -5.04 2.79
C ASP A 83 -9.92 -4.65 1.30
N ALA A 84 -8.90 -4.95 0.49
CA ALA A 84 -8.95 -4.71 -0.95
C ALA A 84 -8.12 -5.71 -1.77
N VAL A 85 -8.49 -5.85 -3.05
CA VAL A 85 -7.73 -6.59 -4.06
C VAL A 85 -7.39 -5.66 -5.22
N ILE A 86 -6.11 -5.54 -5.54
CA ILE A 86 -5.61 -4.86 -6.73
C ILE A 86 -5.36 -5.91 -7.79
N ARG A 87 -5.99 -5.78 -8.96
CA ARG A 87 -5.85 -6.76 -10.04
C ARG A 87 -5.98 -6.18 -11.44
N PHE A 88 -5.25 -6.79 -12.35
CA PHE A 88 -5.54 -6.78 -13.79
C PHE A 88 -6.66 -7.79 -14.10
N PRO A 89 -7.16 -7.85 -15.35
CA PRO A 89 -8.16 -8.84 -15.73
C PRO A 89 -7.75 -10.28 -15.37
N GLU A 90 -6.51 -10.64 -15.67
CA GLU A 90 -6.00 -12.02 -15.59
C GLU A 90 -5.08 -12.29 -14.39
N GLN A 91 -4.62 -11.25 -13.69
CA GLN A 91 -3.61 -11.37 -12.63
C GLN A 91 -3.94 -10.49 -11.42
N THR A 92 -3.91 -11.07 -10.23
CA THR A 92 -3.94 -10.32 -8.97
C THR A 92 -2.56 -9.73 -8.71
N LEU A 93 -2.49 -8.41 -8.54
CA LEU A 93 -1.26 -7.73 -8.16
C LEU A 93 -1.01 -7.84 -6.66
N SER A 94 -2.01 -7.50 -5.86
CA SER A 94 -1.90 -7.50 -4.40
C SER A 94 -3.25 -7.71 -3.74
N TYR A 95 -3.26 -8.53 -2.69
CA TYR A 95 -4.24 -8.33 -1.63
C TYR A 95 -3.70 -7.26 -0.67
N VAL A 96 -4.60 -6.47 -0.12
CA VAL A 96 -4.30 -5.31 0.70
C VAL A 96 -5.08 -5.43 1.99
N GLU A 97 -4.38 -5.31 3.11
CA GLU A 97 -4.97 -5.18 4.44
C GLU A 97 -4.50 -3.87 5.08
N TRP A 98 -5.38 -3.23 5.84
CA TRP A 98 -5.01 -2.15 6.74
C TRP A 98 -5.60 -2.35 8.13
N GLU A 99 -4.84 -1.98 9.15
CA GLU A 99 -5.29 -2.16 10.54
C GLU A 99 -4.92 -0.93 11.37
N TRP A 100 -5.91 -0.39 12.08
CA TRP A 100 -5.74 0.75 12.99
C TRP A 100 -5.02 0.35 14.28
N LYS A 101 -5.19 -0.89 14.76
CA LYS A 101 -4.45 -1.43 15.91
C LYS A 101 -2.94 -1.39 15.66
N ARG A 102 -2.19 -1.56 16.75
CA ARG A 102 -0.72 -1.55 16.69
C ARG A 102 -0.24 -2.79 15.94
N ALA A 103 0.66 -2.60 14.98
CA ALA A 103 1.13 -3.69 14.12
C ALA A 103 1.78 -4.86 14.88
N HIS A 104 2.33 -4.65 16.09
CA HIS A 104 2.95 -5.72 16.87
C HIS A 104 2.00 -6.45 17.85
N THR A 105 0.69 -6.12 17.89
CA THR A 105 -0.25 -6.72 18.86
C THR A 105 -0.97 -7.95 18.31
N ASP A 106 -2.16 -8.27 18.78
CA ASP A 106 -3.00 -9.41 18.37
C ASP A 106 -3.75 -9.17 17.03
N ILE A 107 -3.06 -8.65 16.02
CA ILE A 107 -3.63 -8.43 14.68
C ILE A 107 -3.38 -9.68 13.82
N ASN A 108 -4.30 -10.10 12.96
CA ASN A 108 -4.18 -11.36 12.18
C ASN A 108 -4.02 -11.13 10.67
N GLU A 109 -3.83 -9.88 10.27
CA GLU A 109 -3.76 -9.40 8.89
C GLU A 109 -2.53 -9.98 8.16
N PHE A 110 -1.42 -10.18 8.87
CA PHE A 110 -0.22 -10.78 8.28
C PHE A 110 -0.48 -12.23 7.87
N GLU A 111 -1.13 -13.00 8.74
CA GLU A 111 -1.50 -14.39 8.46
C GLU A 111 -2.56 -14.49 7.36
N LYS A 112 -3.51 -13.54 7.30
CA LYS A 112 -4.48 -13.45 6.19
C LYS A 112 -3.79 -13.21 4.85
N LEU A 113 -2.87 -12.24 4.79
CA LEU A 113 -2.09 -11.95 3.58
C LEU A 113 -1.20 -13.14 3.20
N LEU A 114 -0.54 -13.78 4.17
CA LEU A 114 0.35 -14.91 3.92
C LEU A 114 -0.39 -16.09 3.29
N LYS A 115 -1.61 -16.38 3.75
CA LYS A 115 -2.47 -17.44 3.16
C LYS A 115 -2.82 -17.21 1.69
N ARG A 116 -2.73 -15.98 1.21
CA ARG A 116 -3.00 -15.60 -0.19
C ARG A 116 -1.74 -15.17 -0.93
N ALA A 117 -0.55 -15.38 -0.33
CA ALA A 117 0.71 -14.89 -0.86
C ALA A 117 0.91 -15.33 -2.32
N ASP A 118 0.75 -16.62 -2.59
CA ASP A 118 1.01 -17.23 -3.90
C ASP A 118 -0.01 -16.85 -4.98
N ASP A 119 -1.18 -16.34 -4.59
CA ASP A 119 -2.24 -15.91 -5.50
C ASP A 119 -2.01 -14.51 -6.08
N ALA A 120 -0.94 -13.81 -5.66
CA ALA A 120 -0.65 -12.45 -6.11
C ALA A 120 0.84 -12.25 -6.43
N VAL A 121 1.12 -11.14 -7.12
CA VAL A 121 2.51 -10.74 -7.43
C VAL A 121 3.26 -10.30 -6.18
N PHE A 122 2.59 -9.54 -5.31
CA PHE A 122 3.07 -9.10 -4.00
C PHE A 122 1.88 -8.97 -3.03
N GLN A 123 2.15 -8.69 -1.76
CA GLN A 123 1.11 -8.38 -0.75
C GLN A 123 1.34 -6.98 -0.20
N THR A 124 0.30 -6.35 0.32
CA THR A 124 0.39 -5.00 0.89
C THR A 124 -0.24 -4.94 2.27
N PHE A 125 0.51 -4.42 3.24
CA PHE A 125 0.00 -4.09 4.56
C PHE A 125 0.19 -2.61 4.86
N ILE A 126 -0.85 -1.98 5.42
CA ILE A 126 -0.83 -0.58 5.85
C ILE A 126 -1.24 -0.54 7.32
N GLY A 127 -0.35 -0.08 8.20
CA GLY A 127 -0.63 -0.14 9.63
C GLY A 127 -0.02 1.02 10.41
N TYR A 128 -0.18 0.93 11.73
CA TYR A 128 0.27 1.95 12.65
C TYR A 128 1.14 1.34 13.73
N THR A 129 2.16 2.07 14.16
CA THR A 129 2.99 1.67 15.30
C THR A 129 3.49 2.89 16.06
N ARG A 130 3.81 2.74 17.35
CA ARG A 130 4.48 3.82 18.07
C ARG A 130 5.92 3.93 17.60
N VAL A 131 6.48 5.13 17.67
CA VAL A 131 7.89 5.37 17.30
C VAL A 131 8.84 4.42 18.05
N ASN A 132 8.63 4.25 19.36
CA ASN A 132 9.45 3.36 20.21
C ASN A 132 9.13 1.86 20.08
N GLU A 133 8.08 1.49 19.34
CA GLU A 133 7.65 0.10 19.11
C GLU A 133 7.86 -0.34 17.65
N LEU A 134 8.49 0.51 16.83
CA LEU A 134 8.73 0.23 15.41
C LEU A 134 9.51 -1.08 15.20
N GLN A 135 10.59 -1.26 15.95
CA GLN A 135 11.44 -2.46 15.82
C GLN A 135 10.66 -3.75 16.14
N MET A 136 9.85 -3.73 17.21
CA MET A 136 8.98 -4.86 17.56
C MET A 136 7.97 -5.19 16.46
N ALA A 137 7.42 -4.16 15.80
CA ALA A 137 6.51 -4.37 14.67
C ALA A 137 7.24 -5.00 13.48
N LEU A 138 8.46 -4.54 13.16
CA LEU A 138 9.26 -5.09 12.06
C LEU A 138 9.66 -6.55 12.32
N GLU A 139 10.08 -6.87 13.54
CA GLU A 139 10.43 -8.24 13.95
C GLU A 139 9.24 -9.18 13.85
N ARG A 140 8.06 -8.72 14.29
CA ARG A 140 6.84 -9.52 14.17
C ARG A 140 6.49 -9.79 12.71
N ILE A 141 6.50 -8.77 11.85
CA ILE A 141 6.20 -8.93 10.42
C ILE A 141 7.24 -9.86 9.78
N HIS A 142 8.51 -9.70 10.13
CA HIS A 142 9.59 -10.55 9.64
C HIS A 142 9.35 -12.01 10.02
N GLY A 143 9.04 -12.31 11.28
CA GLY A 143 8.78 -13.68 11.73
C GLY A 143 7.60 -14.36 11.01
N VAL A 144 6.58 -13.60 10.57
CA VAL A 144 5.49 -14.15 9.76
C VAL A 144 5.90 -14.31 8.29
N TRP A 145 6.69 -13.38 7.75
CA TRP A 145 6.99 -13.30 6.32
C TRP A 145 8.33 -13.95 5.90
N GLU A 146 9.12 -14.45 6.84
CA GLU A 146 10.50 -14.91 6.61
C GLU A 146 10.59 -15.96 5.50
N HIS A 147 9.63 -16.88 5.44
CA HIS A 147 9.61 -17.99 4.50
C HIS A 147 8.68 -17.78 3.29
N ALA A 148 8.11 -16.58 3.14
CA ALA A 148 7.23 -16.29 2.01
C ALA A 148 8.04 -16.07 0.72
N ASP A 149 7.60 -16.71 -0.37
CA ASP A 149 8.21 -16.55 -1.70
C ASP A 149 7.90 -15.19 -2.32
N LYS A 150 6.68 -14.68 -2.09
CA LYS A 150 6.21 -13.39 -2.61
C LYS A 150 6.53 -12.26 -1.63
N PRO A 151 6.88 -11.07 -2.13
CA PRO A 151 7.21 -9.94 -1.27
C PRO A 151 5.97 -9.36 -0.59
N LEU A 152 6.18 -8.79 0.61
CA LEU A 152 5.22 -7.95 1.31
C LEU A 152 5.74 -6.51 1.36
N LEU A 153 4.92 -5.60 0.83
CA LEU A 153 5.11 -4.17 0.95
C LEU A 153 4.39 -3.68 2.21
N VAL A 154 5.11 -2.96 3.06
CA VAL A 154 4.62 -2.51 4.36
C VAL A 154 4.71 -1.00 4.45
N PHE A 155 3.60 -0.37 4.78
CA PHE A 155 3.47 1.06 5.02
C PHE A 155 3.08 1.27 6.48
N LEU A 156 4.02 1.71 7.31
CA LEU A 156 3.79 1.97 8.73
C LEU A 156 3.73 3.46 9.00
N VAL A 157 2.58 3.94 9.46
CA VAL A 157 2.45 5.28 10.02
C VAL A 157 2.90 5.23 11.48
N THR A 158 4.02 5.89 11.78
CA THR A 158 4.53 6.01 13.15
C THR A 158 3.82 7.13 13.89
N TYR A 159 3.64 6.96 15.18
CA TYR A 159 2.97 7.97 16.00
C TYR A 159 3.47 7.98 17.45
N GLU A 160 3.15 9.07 18.14
CA GLU A 160 3.27 9.20 19.59
C GLU A 160 1.90 9.51 20.19
N TYR A 161 1.74 9.31 21.50
CA TYR A 161 0.51 9.70 22.19
C TYR A 161 0.65 11.08 22.80
N HIS A 162 -0.22 11.99 22.38
CA HIS A 162 -0.45 13.25 23.07
C HIS A 162 -1.80 13.14 23.77
N GLY A 163 -1.76 12.82 25.07
CA GLY A 163 -2.96 12.43 25.81
C GLY A 163 -3.55 11.12 25.27
N ARG A 164 -4.78 11.17 24.75
CA ARG A 164 -5.48 10.01 24.16
C ARG A 164 -5.38 9.94 22.63
N SER A 165 -4.79 10.95 22.01
CA SER A 165 -4.75 11.11 20.56
C SER A 165 -3.42 10.64 20.01
N ARG A 166 -3.46 9.99 18.84
CA ARG A 166 -2.24 9.68 18.10
C ARG A 166 -1.78 10.93 17.37
N TYR A 167 -0.54 11.31 17.60
CA TYR A 167 0.14 12.35 16.85
C TYR A 167 1.09 11.69 15.85
N PHE A 168 0.77 11.79 14.56
CA PHE A 168 1.47 11.06 13.51
C PHE A 168 2.79 11.75 13.18
N GLN A 169 3.84 10.94 13.01
CA GLN A 169 5.21 11.40 12.81
C GLN A 169 5.65 11.14 11.37
N GLU A 170 5.84 9.88 11.00
CA GLU A 170 6.36 9.49 9.68
C GLU A 170 5.53 8.37 9.05
N LEU A 171 5.42 8.38 7.73
CA LEU A 171 5.11 7.20 6.94
C LEU A 171 6.42 6.50 6.58
N LYS A 172 6.61 5.28 7.08
CA LYS A 172 7.77 4.43 6.78
C LYS A 172 7.38 3.28 5.89
N THR A 173 8.09 3.13 4.78
CA THR A 173 7.88 2.05 3.80
C THR A 173 8.98 1.01 3.92
N TYR A 174 8.59 -0.26 3.98
CA TYR A 174 9.48 -1.42 4.01
C TYR A 174 9.08 -2.45 2.96
N GLU A 175 10.06 -3.24 2.53
CA GLU A 175 9.85 -4.43 1.70
C GLU A 175 10.39 -5.64 2.45
N PHE A 176 9.55 -6.66 2.63
CA PHE A 176 9.89 -7.95 3.22
C PHE A 176 9.92 -8.99 2.09
N ALA A 177 11.08 -9.58 1.83
CA ALA A 177 11.26 -10.57 0.78
C ALA A 177 12.49 -11.44 1.04
N ARG A 178 12.38 -12.74 0.75
CA ARG A 178 13.52 -13.69 0.77
C ARG A 178 14.22 -13.75 2.14
N GLY A 179 13.44 -13.89 3.21
CA GLY A 179 13.97 -14.00 4.58
C GLY A 179 14.56 -12.71 5.16
N ARG A 180 14.41 -11.57 4.49
CA ARG A 180 14.95 -10.28 4.95
C ARG A 180 13.96 -9.14 4.71
N PHE A 181 14.17 -8.04 5.40
CA PHE A 181 13.46 -6.80 5.12
C PHE A 181 14.43 -5.64 4.94
N LYS A 182 14.01 -4.64 4.15
CA LYS A 182 14.74 -3.39 3.98
C LYS A 182 13.81 -2.20 4.14
N HIS A 183 14.34 -1.13 4.71
CA HIS A 183 13.70 0.17 4.69
C HIS A 183 13.83 0.76 3.27
N VAL A 184 12.71 1.16 2.69
CA VAL A 184 12.65 1.72 1.33
C VAL A 184 12.63 3.24 1.36
N ARG A 185 11.78 3.83 2.22
CA ARG A 185 11.58 5.27 2.31
C ARG A 185 10.95 5.68 3.64
N SER A 186 11.31 6.86 4.13
CA SER A 186 10.55 7.59 5.15
C SER A 186 10.10 8.93 4.57
N GLN A 187 8.93 9.40 4.99
CA GLN A 187 8.44 10.76 4.73
C GLN A 187 7.55 11.21 5.89
N PRO A 188 7.30 12.52 6.08
CA PRO A 188 6.34 12.97 7.07
C PRO A 188 4.98 12.28 6.92
N ALA A 189 4.35 11.90 8.02
CA ALA A 189 3.00 11.36 7.93
C ALA A 189 1.97 12.45 7.62
N LEU A 190 2.23 13.69 8.05
CA LEU A 190 1.31 14.82 7.95
C LEU A 190 1.72 15.78 6.81
N PRO A 191 0.78 16.22 5.94
CA PRO A 191 1.08 17.05 4.78
C PRO A 191 1.77 18.39 5.11
N TRP A 192 1.43 19.01 6.24
CA TRP A 192 2.00 20.30 6.65
C TRP A 192 3.41 20.19 7.23
N LEU A 193 3.86 18.99 7.60
CA LEU A 193 5.24 18.74 8.02
C LEU A 193 6.19 18.51 6.84
N VAL A 194 5.67 18.47 5.61
CA VAL A 194 6.51 18.38 4.40
C VAL A 194 7.21 19.72 4.17
N ASN A 195 8.53 19.73 4.34
CA ASN A 195 9.34 20.89 3.95
C ASN A 195 9.40 21.02 2.43
N ARG A 196 8.46 21.77 1.86
CA ARG A 196 8.33 21.98 0.41
C ARG A 196 9.55 22.66 -0.21
N LYS A 197 10.31 23.45 0.56
CA LYS A 197 11.54 24.11 0.06
C LYS A 197 12.64 23.08 -0.21
N THR A 198 12.80 22.09 0.66
CA THR A 198 13.77 21.02 0.46
C THR A 198 13.34 20.06 -0.66
N TYR A 199 12.03 19.77 -0.77
CA TYR A 199 11.50 18.85 -1.80
C TYR A 199 11.62 19.38 -3.24
N ASN A 200 11.47 20.68 -3.45
CA ASN A 200 11.55 21.29 -4.78
C ASN A 200 13.00 21.55 -5.24
N ASN A 201 13.96 21.57 -4.31
CA ASN A 201 15.34 21.99 -4.57
C ASN A 201 16.33 20.81 -4.70
N VAL A 202 15.87 19.56 -4.78
CA VAL A 202 16.75 18.38 -4.98
C VAL A 202 17.24 18.26 -6.45
N GLY A 203 17.49 19.39 -7.10
CA GLY A 203 17.86 19.46 -8.52
C GLY A 203 18.87 20.55 -8.88
N GLU A 204 19.46 21.27 -7.91
CA GLU A 204 20.51 22.26 -8.21
C GLU A 204 21.94 21.77 -7.91
N ASP A 205 22.12 20.62 -7.25
CA ASP A 205 23.43 20.05 -6.94
C ASP A 205 23.54 18.56 -7.33
N ALA A 206 23.34 18.24 -8.62
CA ALA A 206 23.67 16.94 -9.22
C ALA A 206 24.46 17.09 -10.51
#